data_AF-A0A2A2TEH2-F1
#
_entry.id   AF-A0A2A2TEH2-F1
#
_cell.length_a   1.000
_cell.length_b   1.000
_cell.length_c   1.000
_cell.angle_alpha   90.00
_cell.angle_beta   90.00
_cell.angle_gamma   90.00
#
_symmetry.space_group_name_H-M   'P 1'
#
loop_
_entity.id
_entity.type
_entity.pdbx_description
1 polymer ?
#
loop_
_entity_poly.entity_id
_entity_poly.type
_entity_poly.pdbx_seq_one_letter_code
_entity_poly.pdbx_strand_id
1 'polypeptide(L)'
;MTIKYSNKQLLKKFKHAADFGLTGDFNPQRIPEWKNALEAHRISSETLEIMGTFRGRQVIHYFDPKTKLNAIYSEDKDFITAWKLSTQQIQQLETTGNLGGG
;
A
#
# COMPACT_ATOMS: atom_id res chain seq x y z
N MET A 1 10.70 11.34 10.61
CA MET A 1 10.66 9.88 10.33
C MET A 1 10.63 9.69 8.82
N THR A 2 11.34 8.70 8.27
CA THR A 2 11.58 8.60 6.82
C THR A 2 11.08 7.26 6.28
N ILE A 3 10.16 7.30 5.30
CA ILE A 3 9.71 6.11 4.56
C ILE A 3 10.80 5.63 3.61
N LYS A 4 10.98 4.32 3.52
CA LYS A 4 11.95 3.69 2.66
C LYS A 4 11.27 2.97 1.50
N TYR A 5 11.74 3.27 0.30
CA TYR A 5 11.30 2.62 -0.92
C TYR A 5 12.50 2.00 -1.64
N SER A 6 12.50 0.68 -1.78
CA SER A 6 13.47 -0.03 -2.61
C SER A 6 12.98 -0.07 -4.06
N ASN A 7 13.82 0.31 -5.02
CA ASN A 7 13.49 0.20 -6.45
C ASN A 7 13.10 -1.23 -6.85
N LYS A 8 13.79 -2.23 -6.30
CA LYS A 8 13.47 -3.65 -6.53
C LYS A 8 12.06 -4.00 -6.04
N GLN A 9 11.68 -3.49 -4.87
CA GLN A 9 10.36 -3.74 -4.30
C GLN A 9 9.27 -2.96 -5.04
N LEU A 10 9.52 -1.69 -5.39
CA LEU A 10 8.62 -0.88 -6.22
C LEU A 10 8.34 -1.57 -7.56
N LEU A 11 9.37 -2.03 -8.26
CA LEU A 11 9.22 -2.81 -9.50
C LEU A 11 8.38 -4.07 -9.29
N LYS A 12 8.70 -4.86 -8.26
CA LYS A 12 7.96 -6.10 -7.95
C LYS A 12 6.47 -5.85 -7.67
N LYS A 13 6.14 -4.68 -7.13
CA LYS A 13 4.78 -4.30 -6.73
C LYS A 13 4.09 -3.35 -7.68
N PHE A 14 4.74 -2.97 -8.78
CA PHE A 14 4.18 -2.08 -9.80
C PHE A 14 2.89 -2.64 -10.41
N LYS A 15 2.69 -3.96 -10.40
CA LYS A 15 1.44 -4.60 -10.81
C LYS A 15 0.18 -4.05 -10.11
N HIS A 16 0.32 -3.39 -8.96
CA HIS A 16 -0.77 -2.76 -8.23
C HIS A 16 -0.90 -1.25 -8.52
N ALA A 17 0.00 -0.66 -9.31
CA ALA A 17 0.00 0.77 -9.62
C ALA A 17 -1.28 1.21 -10.37
N ALA A 18 -1.88 0.30 -11.13
CA ALA A 18 -3.16 0.53 -11.80
C ALA A 18 -4.30 0.83 -10.82
N ASP A 19 -4.32 0.22 -9.63
CA ASP A 19 -5.32 0.52 -8.59
C ASP A 19 -5.24 1.99 -8.15
N PHE A 20 -4.04 2.57 -8.22
CA PHE A 20 -3.72 3.95 -7.86
C PHE A 20 -3.80 4.90 -9.07
N GLY A 21 -4.41 4.46 -10.17
CA GLY A 21 -4.62 5.28 -11.37
C GLY A 21 -3.42 5.36 -12.33
N LEU A 22 -2.31 4.66 -12.05
CA LEU A 22 -1.18 4.57 -12.98
C LEU A 22 -1.44 3.45 -14.00
N THR A 23 -2.14 3.79 -15.07
CA THR A 23 -2.44 2.89 -16.19
C THR A 23 -1.36 2.98 -17.29
N GLY A 24 -1.40 2.06 -18.26
CA GLY A 24 -0.45 2.00 -19.37
C GLY A 24 0.74 1.06 -19.15
N ASP A 25 1.76 1.19 -20.00
CA ASP A 25 2.87 0.23 -20.03
C ASP A 25 3.74 0.26 -18.77
N PHE A 26 4.13 -0.94 -18.35
CA PHE A 26 4.97 -1.17 -17.18
C PHE A 26 6.44 -1.13 -17.58
N ASN A 27 7.17 -0.12 -17.12
CA ASN A 27 8.62 -0.08 -17.28
C ASN A 27 9.31 0.60 -16.08
N PRO A 28 10.61 0.35 -15.85
CA PRO A 28 11.35 0.93 -14.73
C PRO A 28 11.44 2.46 -14.71
N GLN A 29 11.22 3.14 -15.84
CA GLN A 29 11.29 4.61 -15.90
C GLN A 29 10.12 5.26 -15.14
N ARG A 30 9.03 4.50 -14.88
CA ARG A 30 7.84 4.95 -14.15
C ARG A 30 7.90 4.68 -12.64
N ILE A 31 8.99 4.12 -12.12
CA ILE A 31 9.20 3.95 -10.67
C ILE A 31 8.96 5.26 -9.89
N PRO A 32 9.41 6.46 -10.36
CA PRO A 32 9.15 7.71 -9.67
C PRO A 32 7.65 8.04 -9.57
N GLU A 33 6.86 7.81 -10.62
CA GLU A 33 5.41 7.98 -10.60
C GLU A 33 4.76 7.08 -9.54
N TRP A 34 5.18 5.81 -9.49
CA TRP A 34 4.65 4.86 -8.52
C TRP A 34 4.99 5.24 -7.08
N LYS A 35 6.21 5.67 -6.83
CA LYS A 35 6.62 6.20 -5.52
C LYS A 35 5.80 7.42 -5.13
N ASN A 36 5.57 8.35 -6.06
CA ASN A 36 4.78 9.55 -5.79
C ASN A 36 3.31 9.21 -5.48
N ALA A 37 2.72 8.25 -6.19
CA ALA A 37 1.35 7.81 -5.92
C ALA A 37 1.22 7.16 -4.51
N LEU A 38 2.18 6.33 -4.12
CA LEU A 38 2.24 5.74 -2.78
C LEU A 38 2.39 6.80 -1.68
N GLU A 39 3.24 7.81 -1.92
CA GLU A 39 3.45 8.88 -0.96
C GLU A 39 2.22 9.79 -0.84
N ALA A 40 1.62 10.17 -1.98
CA ALA A 40 0.41 10.99 -2.02
C ALA A 40 -0.76 10.29 -1.30
N HIS A 41 -0.91 8.98 -1.51
CA HIS A 41 -1.85 8.15 -0.75
C HIS A 41 -1.56 8.24 0.75
N ARG A 42 -0.31 7.96 1.17
CA ARG A 42 0.09 7.92 2.58
C ARG A 42 -0.13 9.25 3.34
N ILE A 43 0.08 10.39 2.69
CA ILE A 43 -0.04 11.72 3.33
C ILE A 43 -1.43 12.36 3.18
N SER A 44 -2.35 11.69 2.48
CA SER A 44 -3.73 12.18 2.34
C SER A 44 -4.43 12.24 3.70
N SER A 45 -5.21 13.30 3.93
CA SER A 45 -6.03 13.45 5.15
C SER A 45 -7.07 12.33 5.31
N GLU A 46 -7.45 11.69 4.19
CA GLU A 46 -8.43 10.60 4.17
C GLU A 46 -7.81 9.23 4.50
N THR A 47 -6.48 9.16 4.60
CA THR A 47 -5.77 7.90 4.84
C THR A 47 -5.54 7.67 6.31
N LEU A 48 -6.06 6.54 6.79
CA LEU A 48 -5.94 6.09 8.17
C LEU A 48 -4.69 5.23 8.34
N GLU A 49 -3.90 5.52 9.38
CA GLU A 49 -2.82 4.65 9.83
C GLU A 49 -3.39 3.61 10.79
N ILE A 50 -3.32 2.32 10.42
CA ILE A 50 -3.84 1.19 11.19
C ILE A 50 -2.69 0.23 11.47
N MET A 51 -2.38 0.03 12.75
CA MET A 51 -1.45 -1.02 13.18
C MET A 51 -2.12 -2.38 13.03
N GLY A 52 -1.44 -3.33 12.37
CA GLY A 52 -2.04 -4.60 12.02
C GLY A 52 -1.02 -5.67 11.68
N THR A 53 -1.46 -6.68 10.95
CA THR A 53 -0.62 -7.76 10.46
C THR A 53 -0.83 -8.03 8.98
N PHE A 54 0.27 -8.37 8.30
CA PHE A 54 0.24 -8.88 6.95
C PHE A 54 0.95 -10.22 6.92
N ARG A 55 0.19 -11.28 6.59
CA ARG A 55 0.67 -12.67 6.63
C ARG A 55 1.30 -13.03 7.98
N GLY A 56 0.66 -12.58 9.06
CA GLY A 56 1.08 -12.84 10.44
C GLY A 56 2.27 -12.01 10.95
N ARG A 57 2.81 -11.07 10.15
CA ARG A 57 3.86 -10.15 10.61
C ARG A 57 3.29 -8.78 10.91
N GLN A 58 3.77 -8.13 11.97
CA GLN A 58 3.38 -6.77 12.32
C GLN A 58 3.75 -5.79 11.21
N VAL A 59 2.78 -4.93 10.88
CA VAL A 59 2.88 -3.95 9.80
C VAL A 59 1.99 -2.75 10.10
N ILE A 60 2.13 -1.74 9.25
CA ILE A 60 1.35 -0.52 9.27
C ILE A 60 0.59 -0.44 7.96
N HIS A 61 -0.73 -0.36 8.05
CA HIS A 61 -1.64 -0.17 6.94
C HIS A 61 -1.94 1.33 6.82
N TYR A 62 -1.76 1.88 5.63
CA TYR A 62 -2.25 3.19 5.25
C TYR A 62 -3.47 2.96 4.37
N PHE A 63 -4.66 3.04 4.98
CA PHE A 63 -5.93 2.69 4.35
C PHE A 63 -6.82 3.90 4.16
N ASP A 64 -7.28 4.11 2.94
CA ASP A 64 -8.30 5.12 2.61
C ASP A 64 -9.66 4.41 2.45
N PRO A 65 -10.64 4.65 3.35
CA PRO A 65 -11.95 4.00 3.28
C PRO A 65 -12.79 4.45 2.09
N LYS A 66 -12.54 5.64 1.54
CA LYS A 66 -13.29 6.20 0.40
C LYS A 66 -12.84 5.56 -0.91
N THR A 67 -11.53 5.47 -1.15
CA THR A 67 -10.99 4.85 -2.37
C THR A 67 -10.82 3.34 -2.25
N LYS A 68 -10.82 2.82 -1.02
CA LYS A 68 -10.50 1.44 -0.64
C LYS A 68 -9.05 1.07 -0.89
N LEU A 69 -8.18 2.05 -1.12
CA LEU A 69 -6.76 1.82 -1.37
C LEU A 69 -6.05 1.57 -0.05
N ASN A 70 -5.17 0.59 -0.05
CA ASN A 70 -4.34 0.25 1.09
C ASN A 70 -2.89 0.11 0.66
N ALA A 71 -1.98 0.71 1.42
CA ALA A 71 -0.54 0.52 1.31
C ALA A 71 0.03 -0.02 2.63
N ILE A 72 0.84 -1.07 2.55
CA ILE A 72 1.38 -1.79 3.70
C ILE A 72 2.87 -1.52 3.81
N TYR A 73 3.31 -1.16 5.01
CA TYR A 73 4.71 -0.90 5.35
C TYR A 73 5.11 -1.75 6.55
N SER A 74 6.40 -2.09 6.64
CA SER A 74 6.95 -2.67 7.87
C SER A 74 6.94 -1.65 9.01
N GLU A 75 7.18 -2.12 10.24
CA GLU A 75 7.41 -1.24 11.39
C GLU A 75 8.63 -0.32 11.19
N ASP A 76 9.64 -0.81 10.46
CA ASP A 76 10.82 -0.04 10.02
C ASP A 76 10.53 0.95 8.87
N LYS A 77 9.24 1.09 8.51
CA LYS A 77 8.71 1.99 7.47
C LYS A 77 9.24 1.67 6.06
N ASP A 78 9.55 0.41 5.78
CA ASP A 78 9.82 -0.09 4.43
C ASP A 78 8.52 -0.45 3.71
N PHE A 79 8.37 0.03 2.47
CA PHE A 79 7.23 -0.34 1.64
C PHE A 79 7.21 -1.85 1.34
N ILE A 80 6.10 -2.52 1.65
CA ILE A 80 5.92 -3.95 1.40
C ILE A 80 5.09 -4.17 0.13
N THR A 81 3.90 -3.59 0.05
CA THR A 81 2.93 -3.81 -1.04
C THR A 81 1.79 -2.81 -0.93
N ALA A 82 0.97 -2.67 -1.96
CA ALA A 82 -0.26 -1.88 -1.93
C ALA A 82 -1.27 -2.47 -2.92
N TRP A 83 -2.57 -2.29 -2.69
CA TRP A 83 -3.64 -2.63 -3.64
C TRP A 83 -4.99 -2.08 -3.16
N LYS A 84 -6.00 -2.12 -4.02
CA LYS A 84 -7.39 -1.83 -3.65
C LYS A 84 -8.03 -3.02 -2.94
N LEU A 85 -8.47 -2.83 -1.69
CA LEU A 85 -9.06 -3.90 -0.89
C LEU A 85 -10.46 -4.30 -1.37
N SER A 86 -10.76 -5.60 -1.30
CA SER A 86 -12.13 -6.11 -1.40
C SER A 86 -12.93 -5.82 -0.13
N THR A 87 -14.26 -5.87 -0.19
CA THR A 87 -15.12 -5.67 0.98
C THR A 87 -14.77 -6.61 2.15
N GLN A 88 -14.44 -7.87 1.85
CA GLN A 88 -14.03 -8.83 2.87
C GLN A 88 -12.69 -8.45 3.52
N GLN A 89 -11.72 -8.00 2.73
CA GLN A 89 -10.43 -7.54 3.24
C GLN A 89 -10.58 -6.28 4.11
N ILE A 90 -11.46 -5.37 3.73
CA ILE A 90 -11.79 -4.18 4.55
C ILE A 90 -12.35 -4.64 5.90
N GLN A 91 -13.34 -5.53 5.90
CA GLN A 91 -13.89 -6.06 7.15
C GLN A 91 -12.82 -6.73 8.02
N GLN A 92 -11.91 -7.50 7.43
CA GLN A 92 -10.80 -8.12 8.17
C GLN A 92 -9.84 -7.07 8.75
N LEU A 93 -9.49 -6.04 7.99
CA LEU A 93 -8.63 -4.95 8.44
C LEU A 93 -9.28 -4.18 9.59
N GLU A 94 -10.57 -3.86 9.49
CA GLU A 94 -11.31 -3.11 10.52
C GLU A 94 -11.55 -3.91 11.80
N THR A 95 -11.76 -5.23 11.69
CA THR A 95 -12.09 -6.08 12.85
C THR A 95 -10.86 -6.69 13.53
N THR A 96 -9.84 -7.08 12.76
CA THR A 96 -8.69 -7.82 13.27
C THR A 96 -7.34 -7.19 12.94
N GLY A 97 -7.32 -6.17 12.07
CA GLY A 97 -6.09 -5.60 11.55
C GLY A 97 -5.28 -6.55 10.67
N ASN A 98 -5.81 -7.72 10.26
CA ASN A 98 -5.03 -8.76 9.58
C ASN A 98 -5.38 -8.88 8.10
N LEU A 99 -4.36 -8.93 7.23
CA LEU A 99 -4.50 -9.25 5.81
C LEU A 99 -3.58 -10.41 5.38
N GLY A 100 -4.13 -11.38 4.65
CA GLY A 100 -3.38 -12.54 4.12
C GLY A 100 -2.72 -12.33 2.75
N GLY A 101 -3.23 -11.39 1.94
CA GLY A 101 -2.75 -11.16 0.58
C GLY A 101 -3.80 -10.57 -0.33
N GLY A 102 -3.35 -10.00 -1.45
CA GLY A 102 -4.11 -9.51 -2.59
C GLY A 102 -3.32 -9.70 -3.88
#